data_AF-W5M408-F1
#
_entry.id   AF-W5M408-F1
#
_cell.length_a   1.000
_cell.length_b   1.000
_cell.length_c   1.000
_cell.angle_alpha   90.00
_cell.angle_beta   90.00
_cell.angle_gamma   90.00
#
_symmetry.space_group_name_H-M   'P 1'
#
loop_
_entity.id
_entity.type
_entity.pdbx_description
1 polymer ?
#
loop_
_entity_poly.entity_id
_entity_poly.type
_entity_poly.pdbx_seq_one_letter_code
_entity_poly.pdbx_strand_id
1 'polypeptide(L)'
;MVLNPVISKLGGKLVVLASASPRRREILTNVGLRFEVVPSWFKETLDKSLFKAPYEYAVETAKQKALEVARRMQFKHLKTPDIVIGADTVVTVDGCILEKPVDKQDAYRMLSRLSGKEHSVYTGVVIIHCNSESGEEVEYDIVDFYEETKVRFAELSEEMLWEYIHSGEPMDKAGGYGIQALGGMLVEYVHGDFLNVVGFPLNHFCKTLGEIYNPPSKNEVKRVKYDSIPSVETFESPGDLENGLLACEGEREAEEPDQKDGGKSENESRSSASPQWGSVAPTGAQGQTGWKPVFPHRIANLLDGFKASKVLFAASKLKVFDLLSHPEGLRVAEVAEKIPASVVGTERLLDAAVSLGLLEKSRQGDSVVFKNTEEASRYLVSTSEYSLHGYIMHCNDHVWPLFGHLEHAIREGTSQNERAFGKKSDRLFERVADITNLLSKQQRKGRCSKAMWSICSTLCSTQEGTLIARFRAACTVIVPSCKRKPRLSRCNSARNAMQTFEKISQRKKPYMSQVDFDVNVITGDFFKDDLPKADLYILARILHDLPEEKIHILLSKLSKMCTPGCGLLVAEIFLDEERKVPCRALLQALGMCEGSQRSAPDYSQLLKTYGFTEVHVKHTGNFLDAILCVKQ
;
A
#
# COMPACT_ATOMS: atom_id res chain seq x y z
N MET A 1 -14.61 -1.82 -27.01
CA MET A 1 -14.42 -1.16 -25.69
C MET A 1 -15.28 -1.89 -24.65
N VAL A 2 -14.93 -3.12 -24.23
CA VAL A 2 -15.91 -4.08 -23.65
C VAL A 2 -15.70 -4.38 -22.15
N LEU A 3 -14.64 -3.87 -21.51
CA LEU A 3 -14.37 -4.18 -20.10
C LEU A 3 -14.42 -2.93 -19.21
N ASN A 4 -15.44 -2.09 -19.39
CA ASN A 4 -15.88 -1.22 -18.29
C ASN A 4 -16.75 -2.08 -17.37
N PRO A 5 -16.48 -2.16 -16.05
CA PRO A 5 -17.30 -2.95 -15.15
C PRO A 5 -18.73 -2.41 -15.16
N VAL A 6 -19.65 -3.18 -15.75
CA VAL A 6 -21.09 -2.89 -15.83
C VAL A 6 -21.72 -2.90 -14.42
N ILE A 7 -20.93 -3.24 -13.40
CA ILE A 7 -21.21 -3.14 -11.97
C ILE A 7 -21.79 -1.78 -11.58
N SER A 8 -21.39 -0.67 -12.21
CA SER A 8 -21.99 0.65 -11.92
C SER A 8 -23.49 0.73 -12.25
N LYS A 9 -23.97 -0.06 -13.22
CA LYS A 9 -25.41 -0.19 -13.55
C LYS A 9 -26.20 -0.94 -12.48
N LEU A 10 -25.51 -1.63 -11.57
CA LEU A 10 -26.11 -2.26 -10.39
C LEU A 10 -26.17 -1.29 -9.20
N GLY A 11 -25.70 -0.04 -9.36
CA GLY A 11 -25.80 1.00 -8.34
C GLY A 11 -27.26 1.28 -7.96
N GLY A 12 -27.57 1.18 -6.67
CA GLY A 12 -28.92 1.39 -6.14
C GLY A 12 -29.81 0.15 -6.14
N LYS A 13 -29.38 -0.98 -6.74
CA LYS A 13 -30.09 -2.25 -6.71
C LYS A 13 -29.68 -3.10 -5.50
N LEU A 14 -30.62 -3.83 -4.92
CA LEU A 14 -30.38 -4.90 -3.96
C LEU A 14 -29.87 -6.15 -4.68
N VAL A 15 -28.55 -6.29 -4.75
CA VAL A 15 -27.88 -7.48 -5.26
C VAL A 15 -27.67 -8.48 -4.12
N VAL A 16 -28.01 -9.75 -4.33
CA VAL A 16 -27.85 -10.83 -3.37
C VAL A 16 -26.97 -11.92 -3.96
N LEU A 17 -25.95 -12.34 -3.21
CA LEU A 17 -25.16 -13.54 -3.51
C LEU A 17 -25.74 -14.74 -2.75
N ALA A 18 -26.34 -15.69 -3.48
CA ALA A 18 -26.93 -16.92 -2.98
C ALA A 18 -25.88 -18.01 -2.65
N SER A 19 -24.79 -17.64 -1.96
CA SER A 19 -23.67 -18.55 -1.71
C SER A 19 -23.03 -18.37 -0.34
N ALA A 20 -22.70 -19.48 0.32
CA ALA A 20 -21.86 -19.50 1.52
C ALA A 20 -20.35 -19.48 1.21
N SER A 21 -19.95 -19.57 -0.07
CA SER A 21 -18.55 -19.70 -0.45
C SER A 21 -17.78 -18.41 -0.14
N PRO A 22 -16.76 -18.45 0.74
CA PRO A 22 -15.94 -17.28 1.04
C PRO A 22 -15.19 -16.77 -0.20
N ARG A 23 -14.83 -17.67 -1.12
CA ARG A 23 -14.08 -17.38 -2.36
C ARG A 23 -14.91 -16.56 -3.35
N ARG A 24 -16.20 -16.92 -3.53
CA ARG A 24 -17.10 -16.19 -4.43
C ARG A 24 -17.39 -14.79 -3.91
N ARG A 25 -17.58 -14.67 -2.59
CA ARG A 25 -17.72 -13.36 -1.93
C ARG A 25 -16.47 -12.51 -2.18
N GLU A 26 -15.28 -13.06 -1.97
CA GLU A 26 -14.02 -12.34 -2.20
C GLU A 26 -13.85 -11.89 -3.65
N ILE A 27 -14.08 -12.77 -4.64
CA ILE A 27 -13.97 -12.44 -6.07
C ILE A 27 -14.89 -11.26 -6.42
N LEU A 28 -16.16 -11.32 -6.02
CA LEU A 28 -17.15 -10.28 -6.34
C LEU A 28 -16.91 -8.99 -5.56
N THR A 29 -16.45 -9.06 -4.30
CA THR A 29 -16.08 -7.86 -3.52
C THR A 29 -14.85 -7.17 -4.11
N ASN A 30 -13.85 -7.93 -4.57
CA ASN A 30 -12.61 -7.37 -5.13
C ASN A 30 -12.83 -6.57 -6.43
N VAL A 31 -13.91 -6.86 -7.18
CA VAL A 31 -14.31 -6.05 -8.34
C VAL A 31 -15.20 -4.85 -8.01
N GLY A 32 -15.49 -4.63 -6.74
CA GLY A 32 -16.30 -3.51 -6.27
C GLY A 32 -17.82 -3.73 -6.33
N LEU A 33 -18.29 -4.97 -6.55
CA LEU A 33 -19.72 -5.28 -6.49
C LEU A 33 -20.19 -5.18 -5.03
N ARG A 34 -21.25 -4.39 -4.80
CA ARG A 34 -21.94 -4.32 -3.51
C ARG A 34 -23.10 -5.30 -3.52
N PHE A 35 -23.16 -6.22 -2.56
CA PHE A 35 -24.19 -7.24 -2.46
C PHE A 35 -24.38 -7.72 -1.02
N GLU A 36 -25.56 -8.27 -0.72
CA GLU A 36 -25.83 -9.01 0.51
C GLU A 36 -25.54 -10.49 0.31
N VAL A 37 -24.95 -11.15 1.31
CA VAL A 37 -24.71 -12.60 1.25
C VAL A 37 -25.84 -13.32 1.96
N VAL A 38 -26.60 -14.12 1.21
CA VAL A 38 -27.68 -14.94 1.76
C VAL A 38 -27.45 -16.38 1.31
N PRO A 39 -26.83 -17.23 2.15
CA PRO A 39 -26.64 -18.63 1.83
C PRO A 39 -27.96 -19.34 1.50
N SER A 40 -27.94 -20.16 0.45
CA SER A 40 -29.09 -21.00 0.10
C SER A 40 -29.22 -22.19 1.07
N TRP A 41 -30.46 -22.62 1.30
CA TRP A 41 -30.78 -23.86 2.04
C TRP A 41 -31.05 -25.05 1.13
N PHE A 42 -30.93 -24.88 -0.19
CA PHE A 42 -31.08 -25.97 -1.14
C PHE A 42 -30.05 -27.07 -0.84
N LYS A 43 -30.54 -28.29 -0.63
CA LYS A 43 -29.68 -29.47 -0.45
C LYS A 43 -29.20 -29.90 -1.83
N GLU A 44 -27.88 -29.97 -2.02
CA GLU A 44 -27.19 -30.38 -3.27
C GLU A 44 -27.41 -31.89 -3.53
N THR A 45 -28.66 -32.34 -3.67
CA THR A 45 -29.06 -33.75 -3.77
C THR A 45 -29.70 -34.09 -5.12
N LEU A 46 -29.42 -33.29 -6.16
CA LEU A 46 -29.85 -33.59 -7.52
C LEU A 46 -29.21 -34.89 -7.99
N ASP A 47 -29.99 -35.74 -8.66
CA ASP A 47 -29.49 -36.97 -9.25
C ASP A 47 -28.61 -36.65 -10.45
N LYS A 48 -27.31 -36.91 -10.30
CA LYS A 48 -26.28 -36.65 -11.31
C LYS A 48 -26.54 -37.42 -12.62
N SER A 49 -27.27 -38.54 -12.58
CA SER A 49 -27.57 -39.37 -13.76
C SER A 49 -28.58 -38.74 -14.72
N LEU A 50 -29.31 -37.71 -14.27
CA LEU A 50 -30.30 -36.98 -15.09
C LEU A 50 -29.67 -35.99 -16.08
N PHE A 51 -28.37 -35.71 -15.95
CA PHE A 51 -27.67 -34.69 -16.73
C PHE A 51 -26.76 -35.35 -17.76
N LYS A 52 -26.81 -34.87 -19.01
CA LYS A 52 -26.00 -35.42 -20.10
C LYS A 52 -24.56 -34.92 -20.02
N ALA A 53 -24.35 -33.75 -19.44
CA ALA A 53 -23.04 -33.15 -19.27
C ALA A 53 -22.87 -32.54 -17.86
N PRO A 54 -21.63 -32.52 -17.31
CA PRO A 54 -21.38 -31.99 -15.98
C PRO A 54 -21.75 -30.51 -15.78
N TYR A 55 -21.62 -29.70 -16.83
CA TYR A 55 -21.99 -28.28 -16.75
C TYR A 55 -23.50 -28.10 -16.52
N GLU A 56 -24.35 -28.98 -17.08
CA GLU A 56 -25.80 -28.91 -16.89
C GLU A 56 -26.16 -29.11 -15.41
N TYR A 57 -25.48 -30.05 -14.75
CA TYR A 57 -25.61 -30.29 -13.31
C TYR A 57 -25.22 -29.06 -12.48
N ALA A 58 -24.07 -28.45 -12.80
CA ALA A 58 -23.58 -27.28 -12.08
C ALA A 58 -24.51 -26.07 -12.26
N VAL A 59 -25.00 -25.82 -13.48
CA VAL A 59 -25.95 -24.73 -13.78
C VAL A 59 -27.27 -24.96 -13.07
N GLU A 60 -27.84 -26.18 -13.13
CA GLU A 60 -29.11 -26.47 -12.48
C GLU A 60 -29.00 -26.36 -10.95
N THR A 61 -27.90 -26.83 -10.35
CA THR A 61 -27.64 -26.67 -8.91
C THR A 61 -27.53 -25.20 -8.52
N ALA A 62 -26.83 -24.38 -9.32
CA ALA A 62 -26.73 -22.94 -9.12
C ALA A 62 -28.10 -22.24 -9.24
N LYS A 63 -28.93 -22.67 -10.19
CA LYS A 63 -30.29 -22.15 -10.42
C LYS A 63 -31.21 -22.42 -9.23
N GLN A 64 -31.24 -23.66 -8.74
CA GLN A 64 -32.05 -24.03 -7.59
C GLN A 64 -31.66 -23.25 -6.33
N LYS A 65 -30.36 -23.01 -6.12
CA LYS A 65 -29.86 -22.17 -5.01
C LYS A 65 -30.33 -20.73 -5.11
N ALA A 66 -30.22 -20.13 -6.30
CA ALA A 66 -30.63 -18.75 -6.53
C ALA A 66 -32.15 -18.57 -6.37
N LEU A 67 -32.95 -19.47 -6.96
CA LEU A 67 -34.42 -19.45 -6.87
C LEU A 67 -34.91 -19.63 -5.43
N GLU A 68 -34.27 -20.53 -4.66
CA GLU A 68 -34.61 -20.73 -3.25
C GLU A 68 -34.41 -19.44 -2.44
N VAL A 69 -33.28 -18.76 -2.63
CA VAL A 69 -33.00 -17.48 -1.96
C VAL A 69 -33.96 -16.39 -2.42
N ALA A 70 -34.19 -16.25 -3.73
CA ALA A 70 -35.08 -15.25 -4.30
C ALA A 70 -36.50 -15.36 -3.71
N ARG A 71 -37.07 -16.57 -3.73
CA ARG A 71 -38.40 -16.85 -3.18
C ARG A 71 -38.42 -16.65 -1.67
N ARG A 72 -37.45 -17.22 -0.93
CA ARG A 72 -37.46 -17.14 0.54
C ARG A 72 -37.32 -15.72 1.07
N MET A 73 -36.52 -14.88 0.43
CA MET A 73 -36.34 -13.49 0.88
C MET A 73 -37.64 -12.69 0.83
N GLN A 74 -38.45 -12.90 -0.21
CA GLN A 74 -39.76 -12.27 -0.33
C GLN A 74 -40.66 -12.62 0.87
N PHE A 75 -40.79 -13.90 1.21
CA PHE A 75 -41.71 -14.35 2.26
C PHE A 75 -41.16 -14.18 3.69
N LYS A 76 -39.86 -14.41 3.91
CA LYS A 76 -39.29 -14.46 5.27
C LYS A 76 -38.61 -13.17 5.69
N HIS A 77 -38.02 -12.44 4.74
CA HIS A 77 -37.29 -11.20 5.04
C HIS A 77 -38.09 -9.95 4.69
N LEU A 78 -39.29 -10.11 4.09
CA LEU A 78 -40.17 -9.03 3.63
C LEU A 78 -39.43 -8.03 2.72
N LYS A 79 -38.48 -8.55 1.93
CA LYS A 79 -37.59 -7.78 1.07
C LYS A 79 -37.39 -8.53 -0.24
N THR A 80 -37.79 -7.92 -1.34
CA THR A 80 -37.57 -8.48 -2.69
C THR A 80 -36.19 -8.02 -3.18
N PRO A 81 -35.25 -8.94 -3.49
CA PRO A 81 -34.00 -8.57 -4.16
C PRO A 81 -34.27 -8.08 -5.56
N ASP A 82 -33.46 -7.16 -6.09
CA ASP A 82 -33.52 -6.82 -7.51
C ASP A 82 -32.77 -7.87 -8.34
N ILE A 83 -31.71 -8.45 -7.76
CA ILE A 83 -30.85 -9.43 -8.41
C ILE A 83 -30.42 -10.50 -7.43
N VAL A 84 -30.51 -11.76 -7.82
CA VAL A 84 -29.91 -12.89 -7.08
C VAL A 84 -28.88 -13.61 -7.95
N ILE A 85 -27.66 -13.75 -7.44
CA ILE A 85 -26.55 -14.42 -8.11
C ILE A 85 -26.34 -15.77 -7.42
N GLY A 86 -26.61 -16.86 -8.14
CA GLY A 86 -26.27 -18.23 -7.74
C GLY A 86 -25.02 -18.72 -8.46
N ALA A 87 -24.25 -19.59 -7.81
CA ALA A 87 -23.16 -20.29 -8.46
C ALA A 87 -22.89 -21.64 -7.81
N ASP A 88 -22.47 -22.61 -8.62
CA ASP A 88 -22.07 -23.94 -8.19
C ASP A 88 -20.85 -24.41 -8.97
N THR A 89 -19.92 -25.10 -8.29
CA THR A 89 -18.64 -25.49 -8.88
C THR A 89 -18.42 -26.97 -8.61
N VAL A 90 -18.10 -27.71 -9.67
CA VAL A 90 -17.80 -29.14 -9.61
C VAL A 90 -16.52 -29.44 -10.37
N VAL A 91 -15.83 -30.51 -9.97
CA VAL A 91 -14.64 -31.02 -10.67
C VAL A 91 -15.01 -32.32 -11.35
N THR A 92 -14.55 -32.55 -12.57
CA THR A 92 -14.79 -33.80 -13.28
C THR A 92 -13.53 -34.44 -13.82
N VAL A 93 -13.40 -35.74 -13.58
CA VAL A 93 -12.33 -36.58 -14.11
C VAL A 93 -12.92 -37.92 -14.53
N ASP A 94 -12.56 -38.41 -15.72
CA ASP A 94 -13.04 -39.68 -16.27
C ASP A 94 -14.58 -39.84 -16.21
N GLY A 95 -15.32 -38.77 -16.55
CA GLY A 95 -16.79 -38.76 -16.55
C GLY A 95 -17.46 -38.75 -15.17
N CYS A 96 -16.71 -38.65 -14.07
CA CYS A 96 -17.25 -38.59 -12.71
C CYS A 96 -17.24 -37.16 -12.15
N ILE A 97 -18.36 -36.73 -11.58
CA ILE A 97 -18.50 -35.45 -10.89
C ILE A 97 -18.05 -35.59 -9.44
N LEU A 98 -17.06 -34.79 -9.06
CA LEU A 98 -16.50 -34.66 -7.73
C LEU A 98 -16.95 -33.33 -7.11
N GLU A 99 -17.76 -33.43 -6.07
CA GLU A 99 -18.20 -32.29 -5.26
C GLU A 99 -17.22 -32.05 -4.11
N LYS A 100 -17.71 -31.56 -2.97
CA LYS A 100 -16.93 -31.42 -1.74
C LYS A 100 -16.79 -32.80 -1.09
N PRO A 101 -15.59 -33.16 -0.58
CA PRO A 101 -15.42 -34.44 0.11
C PRO A 101 -16.25 -34.47 1.39
N VAL A 102 -16.89 -35.61 1.68
CA VAL A 102 -17.68 -35.77 2.91
C VAL A 102 -16.80 -36.02 4.14
N ASP A 103 -15.63 -36.62 3.94
CA ASP A 103 -14.64 -36.91 4.96
C ASP A 103 -13.22 -36.99 4.36
N LYS A 104 -12.23 -37.22 5.23
CA LYS A 104 -10.81 -37.32 4.82
C LYS A 104 -10.54 -38.49 3.87
N GLN A 105 -11.25 -39.61 4.02
CA GLN A 105 -11.05 -40.77 3.16
C GLN A 105 -11.62 -40.51 1.76
N ASP A 106 -12.73 -39.79 1.68
CA ASP A 106 -13.31 -39.33 0.44
C ASP A 106 -12.38 -38.34 -0.28
N ALA A 107 -11.79 -37.40 0.46
CA ALA A 107 -10.78 -36.51 -0.10
C ALA A 107 -9.56 -37.27 -0.64
N TYR A 108 -9.09 -38.30 0.07
CA TYR A 108 -8.02 -39.18 -0.42
C TYR A 108 -8.41 -39.84 -1.75
N ARG A 109 -9.60 -40.45 -1.84
CA ARG A 109 -10.10 -41.06 -3.07
C ARG A 109 -10.18 -40.06 -4.23
N MET A 110 -10.71 -38.86 -3.99
CA MET A 110 -10.81 -37.79 -4.98
C MET A 110 -9.43 -37.38 -5.49
N LEU A 111 -8.53 -37.01 -4.58
CA LEU A 111 -7.20 -36.52 -4.95
C LEU A 111 -6.32 -37.59 -5.60
N SER A 112 -6.43 -38.83 -5.15
CA SER A 112 -5.72 -39.97 -5.77
C SER A 112 -6.18 -40.18 -7.21
N ARG A 113 -7.47 -39.94 -7.50
CA ARG A 113 -8.02 -40.03 -8.85
C ARG A 113 -7.56 -38.90 -9.77
N LEU A 114 -7.30 -37.72 -9.21
CA LEU A 114 -6.83 -36.54 -9.94
C LEU A 114 -5.30 -36.55 -10.16
N SER A 115 -4.54 -37.24 -9.30
CA SER A 115 -3.07 -37.35 -9.38
C SER A 115 -2.59 -37.74 -10.78
N GLY A 116 -1.67 -36.96 -11.34
CA GLY A 116 -1.10 -37.17 -12.67
C GLY A 116 -2.08 -37.07 -13.85
N LYS A 117 -3.29 -36.53 -13.64
CA LYS A 117 -4.32 -36.40 -14.68
C LYS A 117 -4.69 -34.95 -14.95
N GLU A 118 -5.22 -34.73 -16.17
CA GLU A 118 -5.96 -33.52 -16.50
C GLU A 118 -7.44 -33.74 -16.16
N HIS A 119 -8.06 -32.74 -15.56
CA HIS A 119 -9.48 -32.74 -15.20
C HIS A 119 -10.10 -31.37 -15.48
N SER A 120 -11.42 -31.35 -15.61
CA SER A 120 -12.17 -30.12 -15.88
C SER A 120 -12.83 -29.59 -14.60
N VAL A 121 -12.76 -28.28 -14.40
CA VAL A 121 -13.50 -27.56 -13.37
C VAL A 121 -14.63 -26.80 -14.07
N TYR A 122 -15.86 -27.12 -13.70
CA TYR A 122 -17.05 -26.44 -14.20
C TYR A 122 -17.63 -25.57 -13.11
N THR A 123 -17.91 -24.30 -13.42
CA THR A 123 -18.77 -23.46 -12.59
C THR A 123 -19.98 -23.02 -13.39
N GLY A 124 -21.17 -23.37 -12.90
CA GLY A 124 -22.43 -22.80 -13.37
C GLY A 124 -22.75 -21.52 -12.59
N VAL A 125 -23.17 -20.48 -13.28
CA VAL A 125 -23.59 -19.19 -12.68
C VAL A 125 -24.97 -18.83 -13.19
N VAL A 126 -25.81 -18.35 -12.27
CA VAL A 126 -27.18 -17.94 -12.56
C VAL A 126 -27.41 -16.54 -12.00
N ILE A 127 -27.96 -15.66 -12.83
CA ILE A 127 -28.38 -14.31 -12.49
C ILE A 127 -29.89 -14.28 -12.62
N ILE A 128 -30.59 -14.00 -11.53
CA ILE A 128 -32.04 -13.84 -11.50
C ILE A 128 -32.34 -12.36 -11.32
N HIS A 129 -33.06 -11.76 -12.26
CA HIS A 129 -33.73 -10.49 -12.05
C HIS A 129 -35.11 -10.76 -11.46
N CYS A 130 -35.44 -10.05 -10.39
CA CYS A 130 -36.75 -10.15 -9.77
C CYS A 130 -37.51 -8.86 -10.06
N ASN A 131 -38.52 -8.95 -10.92
CA ASN A 131 -39.37 -7.81 -11.25
C ASN A 131 -40.63 -7.90 -10.37
N SER A 132 -40.82 -6.89 -9.53
CA SER A 132 -42.03 -6.75 -8.72
C SER A 132 -42.76 -5.50 -9.18
N GLU A 133 -43.63 -5.62 -10.17
CA GLU A 133 -44.63 -4.58 -10.39
C GLU A 133 -45.73 -4.69 -9.33
N SER A 134 -46.21 -3.52 -8.91
CA SER A 134 -47.05 -3.25 -7.73
C SER A 134 -48.19 -4.25 -7.50
N GLY A 135 -47.92 -5.32 -6.73
CA GLY A 135 -48.94 -6.20 -6.12
C GLY A 135 -49.15 -7.57 -6.77
N GLU A 136 -48.43 -7.94 -7.81
CA GLU A 136 -48.51 -9.29 -8.43
C GLU A 136 -47.34 -10.22 -8.02
N GLU A 137 -47.42 -11.51 -8.39
CA GLU A 137 -46.34 -12.48 -8.20
C GLU A 137 -45.04 -11.98 -8.83
N VAL A 138 -43.91 -12.16 -8.15
CA VAL A 138 -42.60 -11.72 -8.65
C VAL A 138 -42.23 -12.53 -9.88
N GLU A 139 -42.06 -11.84 -11.01
CA GLU A 139 -41.54 -12.44 -12.24
C GLU A 139 -40.01 -12.57 -12.13
N TYR A 140 -39.49 -13.71 -12.59
CA TYR A 140 -38.08 -14.04 -12.52
C TYR A 140 -37.48 -14.18 -13.93
N ASP A 141 -36.71 -13.20 -14.38
CA ASP A 141 -35.89 -13.36 -15.57
C ASP A 141 -34.58 -14.04 -15.19
N ILE A 142 -34.34 -15.22 -15.76
CA ILE A 142 -33.19 -16.05 -15.44
C ILE A 142 -32.21 -16.02 -16.60
N VAL A 143 -30.98 -15.62 -16.32
CA VAL A 143 -29.84 -15.74 -17.23
C VAL A 143 -28.83 -16.67 -16.59
N ASP A 144 -28.49 -17.75 -17.28
CA ASP A 144 -27.51 -18.72 -16.82
C ASP A 144 -26.42 -18.97 -17.86
N PHE A 145 -25.24 -19.34 -17.37
CA PHE A 145 -24.08 -19.70 -18.18
C PHE A 145 -23.14 -20.58 -17.37
N TYR A 146 -22.15 -21.16 -18.04
CA TYR A 146 -21.09 -21.93 -17.39
C TYR A 146 -19.73 -21.57 -17.96
N GLU A 147 -18.69 -21.91 -17.20
CA GLU A 147 -17.30 -21.85 -17.64
C GLU A 147 -16.61 -23.19 -17.35
N GLU A 148 -15.80 -23.65 -18.30
CA GLU A 148 -14.94 -24.83 -18.15
C GLU A 148 -13.48 -24.38 -18.04
N THR A 149 -12.73 -24.97 -17.13
CA THR A 149 -11.28 -24.76 -17.06
C THR A 149 -10.57 -26.07 -16.78
N LYS A 150 -9.57 -26.37 -17.59
CA LYS A 150 -8.77 -27.59 -17.46
C LYS A 150 -7.62 -27.37 -16.50
N VAL A 151 -7.40 -28.31 -15.61
CA VAL A 151 -6.33 -28.30 -14.61
C VAL A 151 -5.59 -29.62 -14.69
N ARG A 152 -4.26 -29.55 -14.68
CA ARG A 152 -3.38 -30.72 -14.64
C ARG A 152 -2.72 -30.83 -13.29
N PHE A 153 -2.85 -31.99 -12.65
CA PHE A 153 -2.08 -32.30 -11.45
C PHE A 153 -0.75 -32.97 -11.79
N ALA A 154 0.24 -32.69 -10.96
CA ALA A 154 1.47 -33.47 -10.90
C ALA A 154 1.18 -34.90 -10.43
N GLU A 155 2.13 -35.81 -10.61
CA GLU A 155 2.08 -37.10 -9.92
C GLU A 155 2.31 -36.89 -8.41
N LEU A 156 1.31 -37.23 -7.61
CA LEU A 156 1.28 -37.01 -6.16
C LEU A 156 1.59 -38.31 -5.41
N SER A 157 2.50 -38.26 -4.45
CA SER A 157 2.76 -39.38 -3.52
C SER A 157 1.66 -39.50 -2.47
N GLU A 158 1.47 -40.71 -1.94
CA GLU A 158 0.50 -40.97 -0.87
C GLU A 158 0.77 -40.10 0.37
N GLU A 159 2.04 -39.90 0.72
CA GLU A 159 2.46 -39.05 1.83
C GLU A 159 2.00 -37.59 1.62
N MET A 160 2.24 -37.03 0.43
CA MET A 160 1.83 -35.67 0.10
C MET A 160 0.31 -35.50 0.12
N LEU A 161 -0.44 -36.50 -0.38
CA LEU A 161 -1.89 -36.50 -0.33
C LEU A 161 -2.40 -36.41 1.12
N TRP A 162 -1.86 -37.23 2.01
CA TRP A 162 -2.26 -37.22 3.42
C TRP A 162 -1.83 -35.92 4.13
N GLU A 163 -0.64 -35.38 3.87
CA GLU A 163 -0.24 -34.08 4.42
C GLU A 163 -1.19 -32.96 3.99
N TYR A 164 -1.57 -32.94 2.70
CA TYR A 164 -2.53 -31.97 2.19
C TYR A 164 -3.92 -32.14 2.84
N ILE A 165 -4.39 -33.37 3.02
CA ILE A 165 -5.66 -33.66 3.70
C ILE A 165 -5.61 -33.24 5.18
N HIS A 166 -4.49 -33.46 5.86
CA HIS A 166 -4.29 -33.07 7.26
C HIS A 166 -4.28 -31.56 7.48
N SER A 167 -3.99 -30.76 6.45
CA SER A 167 -4.13 -29.30 6.51
C SER A 167 -5.57 -28.82 6.72
N GLY A 168 -6.57 -29.67 6.37
CA GLY A 168 -7.99 -29.32 6.39
C GLY A 168 -8.46 -28.51 5.19
N GLU A 169 -7.55 -28.04 4.33
CA GLU A 169 -7.89 -27.25 3.14
C GLU A 169 -8.82 -27.96 2.14
N PRO A 170 -8.71 -29.28 1.89
CA PRO A 170 -9.59 -29.97 0.93
C PRO A 170 -11.10 -29.92 1.24
N MET A 171 -11.46 -29.81 2.52
CA MET A 171 -12.78 -30.23 3.00
C MET A 171 -13.94 -29.36 2.50
N ASP A 172 -13.71 -28.09 2.17
CA ASP A 172 -14.74 -27.14 1.75
C ASP A 172 -14.70 -26.84 0.23
N LYS A 173 -14.05 -27.70 -0.57
CA LYS A 173 -13.74 -27.43 -1.99
C LYS A 173 -14.14 -28.58 -2.90
N ALA A 174 -14.66 -28.23 -4.07
CA ALA A 174 -14.98 -29.21 -5.09
C ALA A 174 -13.71 -29.94 -5.57
N GLY A 175 -13.79 -31.26 -5.72
CA GLY A 175 -12.64 -32.10 -6.04
C GLY A 175 -11.59 -32.19 -4.92
N GLY A 176 -11.84 -31.61 -3.75
CA GLY A 176 -10.96 -31.69 -2.60
C GLY A 176 -9.68 -30.84 -2.69
N TYR A 177 -9.63 -29.78 -3.51
CA TYR A 177 -8.43 -28.94 -3.57
C TYR A 177 -8.71 -27.45 -3.80
N GLY A 178 -7.73 -26.61 -3.44
CA GLY A 178 -7.76 -25.16 -3.62
C GLY A 178 -6.47 -24.61 -4.22
N ILE A 179 -6.53 -24.13 -5.46
CA ILE A 179 -5.34 -23.65 -6.18
C ILE A 179 -4.69 -22.39 -5.58
N GLN A 180 -5.41 -21.61 -4.76
CA GLN A 180 -4.91 -20.36 -4.17
C GLN A 180 -4.04 -20.53 -2.92
N ALA A 181 -4.01 -21.74 -2.35
CA ALA A 181 -3.36 -22.03 -1.08
C ALA A 181 -2.41 -23.23 -1.22
N LEU A 182 -2.37 -24.14 -0.25
CA LEU A 182 -1.46 -25.29 -0.29
C LEU A 182 -1.74 -26.17 -1.52
N GLY A 183 -3.00 -26.26 -1.96
CA GLY A 183 -3.39 -27.04 -3.14
C GLY A 183 -2.75 -26.57 -4.44
N GLY A 184 -2.19 -25.35 -4.49
CA GLY A 184 -1.37 -24.89 -5.62
C GLY A 184 -0.13 -25.75 -5.86
N MET A 185 0.39 -26.45 -4.84
CA MET A 185 1.53 -27.38 -5.00
C MET A 185 1.17 -28.62 -5.83
N LEU A 186 -0.11 -28.94 -5.97
CA LEU A 186 -0.59 -30.12 -6.68
C LEU A 186 -0.70 -29.87 -8.19
N VAL A 187 -0.74 -28.61 -8.62
CA VAL A 187 -1.10 -28.20 -9.98
C VAL A 187 0.14 -27.91 -10.83
N GLU A 188 0.24 -28.54 -11.99
CA GLU A 188 1.29 -28.25 -13.00
C GLU A 188 0.89 -27.06 -13.89
N TYR A 189 -0.34 -27.07 -14.40
CA TYR A 189 -0.85 -26.00 -15.25
C TYR A 189 -2.37 -25.87 -15.17
N VAL A 190 -2.84 -24.69 -15.58
CA VAL A 190 -4.25 -24.36 -15.76
C VAL A 190 -4.45 -23.83 -17.17
N HIS A 191 -5.43 -24.36 -17.88
CA HIS A 191 -5.83 -23.92 -19.21
C HIS A 191 -7.29 -23.46 -19.20
N GLY A 192 -7.48 -22.14 -19.17
CA GLY A 192 -8.81 -21.49 -19.09
C GLY A 192 -8.83 -20.37 -18.05
N ASP A 193 -10.02 -20.09 -17.50
CA ASP A 193 -10.22 -19.04 -16.49
C ASP A 193 -9.74 -19.50 -15.11
N PHE A 194 -8.66 -18.89 -14.61
CA PHE A 194 -8.15 -19.17 -13.26
C PHE A 194 -9.21 -18.92 -12.17
N LEU A 195 -10.02 -17.86 -12.29
CA LEU A 195 -11.04 -17.53 -11.28
C LEU A 195 -12.19 -18.54 -11.30
N ASN A 196 -12.45 -19.20 -12.43
CA ASN A 196 -13.36 -20.34 -12.49
C ASN A 196 -12.88 -21.48 -11.58
N VAL A 197 -11.58 -21.80 -11.61
CA VAL A 197 -10.98 -22.83 -10.72
C VAL A 197 -11.07 -22.41 -9.25
N VAL A 198 -10.93 -21.12 -8.95
CA VAL A 198 -11.14 -20.59 -7.59
C VAL A 198 -12.60 -20.74 -7.15
N GLY A 199 -13.54 -20.66 -8.09
CA GLY A 199 -14.96 -20.97 -7.90
C GLY A 199 -15.93 -19.92 -8.44
N PHE A 200 -15.49 -18.96 -9.25
CA PHE A 200 -16.38 -18.02 -9.94
C PHE A 200 -15.77 -17.45 -11.24
N PRO A 201 -16.38 -17.70 -12.43
CA PRO A 201 -15.89 -17.22 -13.72
C PRO A 201 -16.21 -15.73 -13.94
N LEU A 202 -15.40 -14.87 -13.31
CA LEU A 202 -15.64 -13.43 -13.26
C LEU A 202 -15.66 -12.79 -14.66
N ASN A 203 -14.80 -13.24 -15.58
CA ASN A 203 -14.74 -12.68 -16.93
C ASN A 203 -16.06 -12.88 -17.68
N HIS A 204 -16.56 -14.12 -17.67
CA HIS A 204 -17.82 -14.49 -18.28
C HIS A 204 -18.98 -13.74 -17.62
N PHE A 205 -19.01 -13.71 -16.29
CA PHE A 205 -20.01 -12.95 -15.53
C PHE A 205 -20.09 -11.47 -15.95
N CYS A 206 -18.95 -10.79 -16.07
CA CYS A 206 -18.91 -9.39 -16.49
C CYS A 206 -19.38 -9.20 -17.94
N LYS A 207 -19.08 -10.15 -18.85
CA LYS A 207 -19.58 -10.13 -20.23
C LYS A 207 -21.10 -10.31 -20.28
N THR A 208 -21.63 -11.28 -19.54
CA THR A 208 -23.08 -11.53 -19.44
C THR A 208 -23.81 -10.31 -18.89
N LEU A 209 -23.26 -9.65 -17.85
CA LEU A 209 -23.81 -8.38 -17.37
C LEU A 209 -23.79 -7.29 -18.44
N GLY A 210 -22.73 -7.21 -19.25
CA GLY A 210 -22.65 -6.30 -20.39
C GLY A 210 -23.73 -6.55 -21.44
N GLU A 211 -24.02 -7.80 -21.75
CA GLU A 211 -25.09 -8.16 -22.69
C GLU A 211 -26.48 -7.80 -22.13
N ILE A 212 -26.70 -8.02 -20.83
CA ILE A 212 -27.97 -7.69 -20.15
C ILE A 212 -28.22 -6.17 -20.15
N TYR A 213 -27.21 -5.37 -19.78
CA TYR A 213 -27.40 -3.94 -19.50
C TYR A 213 -26.97 -3.01 -20.64
N ASN A 214 -26.15 -3.48 -21.58
CA ASN A 214 -25.75 -2.75 -22.78
C ASN A 214 -25.93 -3.65 -24.01
N PRO A 215 -27.18 -4.06 -24.34
CA PRO A 215 -27.43 -4.93 -25.48
C PRO A 215 -26.85 -4.28 -26.74
N PRO A 216 -26.05 -5.00 -27.55
CA PRO A 216 -25.45 -4.44 -28.76
C PRO A 216 -26.55 -3.92 -29.68
N SER A 217 -26.38 -2.68 -30.17
CA SER A 217 -27.30 -2.14 -31.18
C SER A 217 -27.29 -3.07 -32.40
N LYS A 218 -28.47 -3.33 -32.99
CA LYS A 218 -28.62 -4.24 -34.15
C LYS A 218 -27.78 -3.85 -35.39
N ASN A 219 -27.02 -2.76 -35.34
CA ASN A 219 -26.22 -2.24 -36.45
C ASN A 219 -24.69 -2.33 -36.27
N GLU A 220 -24.15 -2.82 -35.15
CA GLU A 220 -22.69 -2.91 -34.93
C GLU A 220 -22.17 -4.34 -34.84
N VAL A 221 -22.36 -5.12 -35.91
CA VAL A 221 -21.51 -6.31 -36.15
C VAL A 221 -21.02 -6.30 -37.59
N LYS A 222 -20.16 -5.34 -37.94
CA LYS A 222 -19.12 -5.58 -38.93
C LYS A 222 -17.84 -5.92 -38.17
N ARG A 223 -17.65 -7.22 -37.92
CA ARG A 223 -16.36 -7.76 -37.48
C ARG A 223 -15.33 -7.45 -38.57
N VAL A 224 -14.43 -6.50 -38.31
CA VAL A 224 -13.19 -6.41 -39.07
C VAL A 224 -12.36 -7.62 -38.68
N LYS A 225 -12.25 -8.57 -39.61
CA LYS A 225 -11.22 -9.62 -39.57
C LYS A 225 -9.87 -8.93 -39.69
N TYR A 226 -9.08 -8.95 -38.62
CA TYR A 226 -7.63 -8.85 -38.78
C TYR A 226 -7.13 -10.24 -39.17
N ASP A 227 -7.20 -10.55 -40.46
CA ASP A 227 -6.44 -11.66 -41.02
C ASP A 227 -4.99 -11.18 -41.14
N SER A 228 -4.09 -11.91 -40.48
CA SER A 228 -2.63 -11.92 -40.67
C SER A 228 -1.83 -10.75 -40.07
N ILE A 229 -0.95 -11.10 -39.13
CA ILE A 229 0.19 -10.28 -38.69
C ILE A 229 1.15 -10.15 -39.89
N PRO A 230 1.47 -8.94 -40.39
CA PRO A 230 2.59 -8.79 -41.31
C PRO A 230 3.90 -8.88 -40.56
N SER A 231 4.86 -9.55 -41.17
CA SER A 231 6.24 -9.72 -40.72
C SER A 231 6.94 -8.38 -40.46
N VAL A 232 7.77 -8.38 -39.41
CA VAL A 232 8.67 -7.28 -39.03
C VAL A 232 9.66 -7.02 -40.17
N GLU A 233 9.63 -5.82 -40.74
CA GLU A 233 10.78 -5.27 -41.47
C GLU A 233 11.37 -4.11 -40.67
N THR A 234 12.69 -4.22 -40.54
CA THR A 234 13.63 -3.37 -39.82
C THR A 234 13.72 -1.96 -40.40
N PHE A 235 13.93 -1.00 -39.48
CA PHE A 235 14.52 0.34 -39.66
C PHE A 235 14.82 0.81 -41.08
N GLU A 236 14.19 1.92 -41.48
CA GLU A 236 14.88 3.03 -42.15
C GLU A 236 14.16 4.35 -41.82
N SER A 237 14.95 5.41 -41.65
CA SER A 237 14.57 6.73 -41.15
C SER A 237 14.31 7.73 -42.31
N PRO A 238 13.85 8.96 -42.02
CA PRO A 238 12.81 9.67 -42.78
C PRO A 238 13.34 10.61 -43.87
N GLY A 239 12.46 10.88 -44.85
CA GLY A 239 12.59 11.98 -45.80
C GLY A 239 11.23 12.37 -46.37
N ASP A 240 10.94 13.67 -46.30
CA ASP A 240 10.04 14.45 -47.15
C ASP A 240 8.53 14.21 -47.07
N LEU A 241 7.76 15.22 -46.61
CA LEU A 241 7.25 16.29 -47.48
C LEU A 241 6.16 17.08 -46.73
N GLU A 242 6.37 18.39 -46.61
CA GLU A 242 5.32 19.37 -46.30
C GLU A 242 4.22 19.36 -47.37
N ASN A 243 2.97 19.51 -46.91
CA ASN A 243 1.84 20.25 -47.51
C ASN A 243 0.58 19.74 -46.82
N GLY A 244 -0.31 20.52 -46.23
CA GLY A 244 -0.49 21.96 -46.19
C GLY A 244 -1.95 22.16 -45.80
N LEU A 245 -2.23 23.04 -44.85
CA LEU A 245 -3.57 23.59 -44.61
C LEU A 245 -3.40 25.01 -44.06
N LEU A 246 -3.32 25.95 -45.00
CA LEU A 246 -3.98 27.27 -44.96
C LEU A 246 -5.45 27.07 -44.55
N ALA A 247 -6.20 28.00 -43.96
CA ALA A 247 -6.03 29.38 -43.52
C ALA A 247 -7.25 29.67 -42.62
N CYS A 248 -7.15 30.68 -41.75
CA CYS A 248 -8.24 31.65 -41.53
C CYS A 248 -7.63 32.89 -40.83
N GLU A 249 -7.60 33.96 -41.59
CA GLU A 249 -7.41 35.38 -41.24
C GLU A 249 -8.48 35.82 -40.22
N GLY A 250 -8.45 36.96 -39.54
CA GLY A 250 -7.53 38.08 -39.34
C GLY A 250 -7.73 38.52 -37.87
N GLU A 251 -7.30 39.66 -37.34
CA GLU A 251 -6.81 40.92 -37.86
C GLU A 251 -5.80 41.43 -36.83
N ARG A 252 -4.82 42.19 -37.30
CA ARG A 252 -3.88 42.95 -36.45
C ARG A 252 -4.55 44.27 -36.10
N GLU A 253 -4.39 44.73 -34.87
CA GLU A 253 -3.96 46.11 -34.64
C GLU A 253 -2.88 46.10 -33.56
N ALA A 254 -1.72 46.63 -33.95
CA ALA A 254 -0.58 46.90 -33.10
C ALA A 254 -0.56 48.41 -32.86
N GLU A 255 -0.38 48.80 -31.60
CA GLU A 255 0.20 50.10 -31.25
C GLU A 255 1.46 49.83 -30.42
N GLU A 256 2.59 50.02 -31.07
CA GLU A 256 3.87 50.44 -30.49
C GLU A 256 4.03 51.94 -30.86
N PRO A 257 4.94 52.76 -30.29
CA PRO A 257 6.27 52.34 -29.84
C PRO A 257 6.85 53.14 -28.64
N ASP A 258 8.16 52.96 -28.50
CA ASP A 258 9.18 53.82 -27.89
C ASP A 258 9.45 53.61 -26.41
N GLN A 259 10.70 53.66 -25.93
CA GLN A 259 12.08 53.54 -26.44
C GLN A 259 12.92 54.08 -25.27
N LYS A 260 14.10 53.49 -25.01
CA LYS A 260 15.20 54.04 -24.18
C LYS A 260 14.87 54.10 -22.68
N ASP A 261 15.80 53.92 -21.76
CA ASP A 261 17.26 53.97 -21.73
C ASP A 261 17.65 53.05 -20.53
N GLY A 262 18.75 52.31 -20.53
CA GLY A 262 20.06 52.89 -20.22
C GLY A 262 20.46 52.63 -18.75
N GLY A 263 21.41 51.72 -18.55
CA GLY A 263 22.49 51.91 -17.57
C GLY A 263 22.36 51.42 -16.11
N LYS A 264 23.06 50.30 -15.85
CA LYS A 264 24.02 50.04 -14.73
C LYS A 264 23.60 50.09 -13.25
N SER A 265 23.85 48.97 -12.57
CA SER A 265 24.30 48.84 -11.16
C SER A 265 24.71 47.38 -10.94
N GLU A 266 26.00 47.03 -10.99
CA GLU A 266 26.90 46.84 -9.83
C GLU A 266 26.40 45.89 -8.73
N ASN A 267 27.07 44.71 -8.71
CA ASN A 267 27.70 44.04 -7.57
C ASN A 267 26.87 43.76 -6.30
N GLU A 268 26.56 42.48 -6.05
CA GLU A 268 26.61 41.93 -4.70
C GLU A 268 26.80 40.41 -4.69
N SER A 269 27.86 39.99 -4.01
CA SER A 269 28.26 38.62 -3.71
C SER A 269 27.38 38.00 -2.62
N ARG A 270 26.87 36.78 -2.81
CA ARG A 270 26.49 35.86 -1.71
C ARG A 270 26.55 34.37 -2.10
N SER A 271 27.60 33.73 -1.58
CA SER A 271 27.66 32.41 -0.92
C SER A 271 26.81 31.22 -1.40
N SER A 272 27.55 30.20 -1.86
CA SER A 272 27.40 28.76 -1.60
C SER A 272 26.06 28.09 -1.93
N ALA A 273 25.92 27.75 -3.21
CA ALA A 273 24.98 26.76 -3.70
C ALA A 273 25.46 25.31 -3.41
N SER A 274 24.48 24.45 -3.17
CA SER A 274 24.51 22.99 -3.06
C SER A 274 25.33 22.30 -4.16
N PRO A 275 25.89 21.09 -3.94
CA PRO A 275 26.74 20.45 -4.92
C PRO A 275 25.92 20.04 -6.16
N GLN A 276 26.07 20.82 -7.22
CA GLN A 276 25.58 20.48 -8.55
C GLN A 276 26.48 19.39 -9.15
N TRP A 277 25.85 18.35 -9.68
CA TRP A 277 26.46 17.26 -10.42
C TRP A 277 27.05 17.81 -11.73
N GLY A 278 28.31 18.24 -11.71
CA GLY A 278 29.02 18.74 -12.87
C GLY A 278 29.38 17.62 -13.84
N SER A 279 28.70 17.54 -14.98
CA SER A 279 29.20 16.82 -16.15
C SER A 279 30.07 17.78 -16.97
N VAL A 280 31.34 17.41 -17.18
CA VAL A 280 32.29 18.14 -18.03
C VAL A 280 31.85 18.01 -19.48
N ALA A 281 31.41 19.09 -20.11
CA ALA A 281 31.16 19.13 -21.55
C ALA A 281 32.48 19.34 -22.31
N PRO A 282 32.76 18.58 -23.39
CA PRO A 282 33.89 18.88 -24.25
C PRO A 282 33.56 20.09 -25.14
N THR A 283 34.46 21.07 -25.11
CA THR A 283 34.44 22.24 -25.99
C THR A 283 34.82 21.87 -27.41
N GLY A 284 34.01 22.33 -28.37
CA GLY A 284 34.47 22.69 -29.72
C GLY A 284 34.06 21.76 -30.86
N ALA A 285 33.01 22.13 -31.59
CA ALA A 285 32.97 22.18 -33.06
C ALA A 285 31.65 22.82 -33.52
N GLN A 286 31.75 23.92 -34.26
CA GLN A 286 30.63 24.65 -34.86
C GLN A 286 29.98 23.84 -35.99
N GLY A 287 28.69 24.11 -36.20
CA GLY A 287 28.04 23.98 -37.50
C GLY A 287 27.16 22.75 -37.68
N GLN A 288 25.93 22.79 -37.15
CA GLN A 288 24.71 22.23 -37.75
C GLN A 288 23.52 22.51 -36.83
N THR A 289 22.59 23.36 -37.28
CA THR A 289 21.28 23.57 -36.64
C THR A 289 20.38 22.37 -36.92
N GLY A 290 20.67 21.26 -36.27
CA GLY A 290 19.74 20.13 -36.11
C GLY A 290 19.14 20.21 -34.72
N TRP A 291 17.81 20.07 -34.61
CA TRP A 291 17.14 19.93 -33.32
C TRP A 291 17.65 18.65 -32.64
N LYS A 292 18.72 18.76 -31.84
CA LYS A 292 19.21 17.64 -31.03
C LYS A 292 18.32 17.54 -29.80
N PRO A 293 17.53 16.47 -29.63
CA PRO A 293 16.75 16.31 -28.41
C PRO A 293 17.71 16.28 -27.22
N VAL A 294 17.55 17.21 -26.29
CA VAL A 294 18.28 17.24 -25.03
C VAL A 294 17.81 16.04 -24.20
N PHE A 295 18.75 15.22 -23.73
CA PHE A 295 18.42 14.05 -22.93
C PHE A 295 17.69 14.47 -21.64
N PRO A 296 16.52 13.88 -21.29
CA PRO A 296 15.70 14.33 -20.18
C PRO A 296 16.24 13.81 -18.84
N HIS A 297 17.37 14.35 -18.38
CA HIS A 297 18.04 13.92 -17.14
C HIS A 297 17.12 13.89 -15.92
N ARG A 298 16.15 14.81 -15.82
CA ARG A 298 15.18 14.83 -14.71
C ARG A 298 14.29 13.58 -14.70
N ILE A 299 13.80 13.15 -15.86
CA ILE A 299 12.94 11.96 -15.98
C ILE A 299 13.78 10.71 -15.74
N ALA A 300 14.97 10.64 -16.32
CA ALA A 300 15.90 9.53 -16.09
C ALA A 300 16.21 9.35 -14.59
N ASN A 301 16.45 10.45 -13.86
CA ASN A 301 16.68 10.41 -12.42
C ASN A 301 15.46 9.89 -11.64
N LEU A 302 14.23 10.21 -12.08
CA LEU A 302 13.01 9.67 -11.46
C LEU A 302 12.84 8.17 -11.76
N LEU A 303 13.13 7.74 -12.99
CA LEU A 303 13.09 6.33 -13.39
C LEU A 303 14.07 5.49 -12.57
N ASP A 304 15.25 6.03 -12.24
CA ASP A 304 16.28 5.31 -11.51
C ASP A 304 16.25 5.55 -9.98
N GLY A 305 15.46 6.52 -9.49
CA GLY A 305 15.46 6.93 -8.08
C GLY A 305 15.11 5.81 -7.09
N PHE A 306 14.26 4.86 -7.51
CA PHE A 306 13.94 3.68 -6.69
C PHE A 306 15.16 2.79 -6.47
N LYS A 307 16.08 2.69 -7.45
CA LYS A 307 17.29 1.87 -7.38
C LYS A 307 18.23 2.43 -6.30
N ALA A 308 18.47 3.74 -6.30
CA ALA A 308 19.28 4.42 -5.29
C ALA A 308 18.72 4.23 -3.88
N SER A 309 17.40 4.38 -3.72
CA SER A 309 16.72 4.12 -2.45
C SER A 309 16.92 2.68 -1.98
N LYS A 310 16.80 1.70 -2.89
CA LYS A 310 16.95 0.28 -2.53
C LYS A 310 18.39 -0.11 -2.19
N VAL A 311 19.39 0.54 -2.79
CA VAL A 311 20.81 0.38 -2.40
C VAL A 311 21.01 0.82 -0.95
N LEU A 312 20.54 2.02 -0.58
CA LEU A 312 20.60 2.52 0.81
C LEU A 312 19.91 1.56 1.79
N PHE A 313 18.75 1.03 1.41
CA PHE A 313 17.96 0.12 2.23
C PHE A 313 18.66 -1.22 2.43
N ALA A 314 19.19 -1.82 1.35
CA ALA A 314 19.90 -3.08 1.40
C ALA A 314 21.19 -2.97 2.21
N ALA A 315 22.02 -1.95 1.97
CA ALA A 315 23.25 -1.71 2.71
C ALA A 315 22.99 -1.48 4.20
N SER A 316 21.93 -0.74 4.54
CA SER A 316 21.50 -0.53 5.93
C SER A 316 21.03 -1.84 6.56
N LYS A 317 20.18 -2.61 5.89
CA LYS A 317 19.62 -3.88 6.38
C LYS A 317 20.72 -4.93 6.62
N LEU A 318 21.71 -4.97 5.74
CA LEU A 318 22.90 -5.83 5.84
C LEU A 318 23.97 -5.29 6.81
N LYS A 319 23.73 -4.15 7.46
CA LYS A 319 24.65 -3.55 8.45
C LYS A 319 26.02 -3.18 7.89
N VAL A 320 26.09 -2.87 6.59
CA VAL A 320 27.35 -2.49 5.92
C VAL A 320 27.99 -1.27 6.58
N PHE A 321 27.21 -0.20 6.84
CA PHE A 321 27.73 1.02 7.46
C PHE A 321 28.23 0.79 8.89
N ASP A 322 27.60 -0.12 9.64
CA ASP A 322 28.07 -0.49 10.98
C ASP A 322 29.43 -1.19 10.93
N LEU A 323 29.64 -2.08 9.96
CA LEU A 323 30.92 -2.78 9.76
C LEU A 323 32.03 -1.85 9.29
N LEU A 324 31.69 -0.89 8.42
CA LEU A 324 32.61 0.10 7.86
C LEU A 324 32.82 1.34 8.74
N SER A 325 32.35 1.29 9.99
CA SER A 325 32.62 2.34 10.99
C SER A 325 34.06 2.33 11.50
N HIS A 326 34.84 1.27 11.21
CA HIS A 326 36.23 1.16 11.61
C HIS A 326 37.13 2.08 10.75
N PRO A 327 38.10 2.82 11.33
CA PRO A 327 38.88 3.84 10.61
C PRO A 327 39.68 3.33 9.41
N GLU A 328 40.14 2.08 9.47
CA GLU A 328 41.04 1.49 8.48
C GLU A 328 40.34 1.05 7.18
N GLY A 329 39.00 1.02 7.18
CA GLY A 329 38.22 0.46 6.09
C GLY A 329 38.31 -1.07 6.03
N LEU A 330 37.50 -1.70 5.16
CA LEU A 330 37.51 -3.16 4.95
C LEU A 330 37.55 -3.49 3.46
N ARG A 331 38.16 -4.64 3.13
CA ARG A 331 38.13 -5.23 1.79
C ARG A 331 36.79 -5.89 1.50
N VAL A 332 36.46 -6.06 0.22
CA VAL A 332 35.21 -6.71 -0.22
C VAL A 332 35.02 -8.09 0.42
N ALA A 333 36.06 -8.92 0.42
CA ALA A 333 35.99 -10.28 0.97
C ALA A 333 35.66 -10.27 2.48
N GLU A 334 36.28 -9.35 3.24
CA GLU A 334 36.06 -9.20 4.68
C GLU A 334 34.64 -8.70 4.98
N VAL A 335 34.11 -7.80 4.15
CA VAL A 335 32.71 -7.34 4.28
C VAL A 335 31.75 -8.49 3.96
N ALA A 336 31.97 -9.20 2.84
CA ALA A 336 31.11 -10.28 2.36
C ALA A 336 31.00 -11.44 3.38
N GLU A 337 32.12 -11.79 4.03
CA GLU A 337 32.18 -12.79 5.11
C GLU A 337 31.34 -12.36 6.32
N LYS A 338 31.40 -11.08 6.72
CA LYS A 338 30.69 -10.56 7.89
C LYS A 338 29.19 -10.34 7.68
N ILE A 339 28.73 -10.13 6.43
CA ILE A 339 27.31 -9.95 6.07
C ILE A 339 26.65 -11.20 5.46
N PRO A 340 27.22 -12.39 5.74
CA PRO A 340 27.13 -13.62 4.94
C PRO A 340 26.52 -13.46 3.53
N ALA A 341 27.25 -12.81 2.62
CA ALA A 341 26.82 -12.57 1.24
C ALA A 341 27.89 -12.99 0.22
N SER A 342 27.52 -13.05 -1.07
CA SER A 342 28.49 -13.33 -2.13
C SER A 342 29.48 -12.17 -2.29
N VAL A 343 30.74 -12.50 -2.60
CA VAL A 343 31.79 -11.49 -2.83
C VAL A 343 31.40 -10.55 -3.98
N VAL A 344 30.95 -11.12 -5.11
CA VAL A 344 30.53 -10.36 -6.29
C VAL A 344 29.31 -9.46 -6.01
N GLY A 345 28.32 -9.95 -5.26
CA GLY A 345 27.15 -9.16 -4.88
C GLY A 345 27.52 -8.02 -3.93
N THR A 346 28.42 -8.31 -2.98
CA THR A 346 28.94 -7.32 -2.03
C THR A 346 29.74 -6.24 -2.75
N GLU A 347 30.61 -6.59 -3.68
CA GLU A 347 31.39 -5.63 -4.47
C GLU A 347 30.47 -4.65 -5.22
N ARG A 348 29.46 -5.17 -5.93
CA ARG A 348 28.50 -4.35 -6.67
C ARG A 348 27.70 -3.43 -5.75
N LEU A 349 27.31 -3.91 -4.57
CA LEU A 349 26.60 -3.10 -3.59
C LEU A 349 27.47 -1.97 -3.04
N LEU A 350 28.74 -2.27 -2.73
CA LEU A 350 29.71 -1.29 -2.22
C LEU A 350 30.04 -0.24 -3.28
N ASP A 351 30.29 -0.65 -4.53
CA ASP A 351 30.54 0.28 -5.63
C ASP A 351 29.31 1.17 -5.93
N ALA A 352 28.11 0.61 -5.87
CA ALA A 352 26.89 1.41 -5.97
C ALA A 352 26.79 2.43 -4.82
N ALA A 353 27.07 2.02 -3.58
CA ALA A 353 27.06 2.92 -2.44
C ALA A 353 28.15 4.02 -2.52
N VAL A 354 29.31 3.73 -3.11
CA VAL A 354 30.35 4.73 -3.43
C VAL A 354 29.83 5.71 -4.47
N SER A 355 29.19 5.23 -5.54
CA SER A 355 28.62 6.10 -6.57
C SER A 355 27.52 7.04 -6.06
N LEU A 356 26.85 6.64 -4.97
CA LEU A 356 25.84 7.45 -4.27
C LEU A 356 26.43 8.37 -3.20
N GLY A 357 27.75 8.41 -3.04
CA GLY A 357 28.43 9.24 -2.03
C GLY A 357 28.23 8.75 -0.59
N LEU A 358 27.81 7.51 -0.39
CA LEU A 358 27.60 6.92 0.94
C LEU A 358 28.88 6.28 1.50
N LEU A 359 29.77 5.83 0.62
CA LEU A 359 31.04 5.21 0.97
C LEU A 359 32.18 5.85 0.18
N GLU A 360 33.39 5.74 0.72
CA GLU A 360 34.62 6.10 0.02
C GLU A 360 35.36 4.82 -0.37
N LYS A 361 35.92 4.82 -1.59
CA LYS A 361 36.77 3.76 -2.13
C LYS A 361 38.20 4.26 -2.16
N SER A 362 39.11 3.56 -1.50
CA SER A 362 40.54 3.91 -1.50
C SER A 362 41.39 2.68 -1.79
N ARG A 363 42.57 2.91 -2.39
CA ARG A 363 43.55 1.85 -2.66
C ARG A 363 44.63 1.90 -1.58
N GLN A 364 44.79 0.80 -0.86
CA GLN A 364 45.86 0.59 0.12
C GLN A 364 46.75 -0.56 -0.38
N GLY A 365 47.91 -0.22 -0.93
CA GLY A 365 48.77 -1.17 -1.64
C GLY A 365 48.05 -1.79 -2.85
N ASP A 366 48.06 -3.11 -2.95
CA ASP A 366 47.35 -3.87 -4.00
C ASP A 366 45.87 -4.12 -3.70
N SER A 367 45.38 -3.74 -2.52
CA SER A 367 44.01 -3.98 -2.09
C SER A 367 43.15 -2.73 -2.15
N VAL A 368 41.89 -2.92 -2.55
CA VAL A 368 40.86 -1.87 -2.49
C VAL A 368 40.09 -2.03 -1.19
N VAL A 369 39.97 -0.94 -0.44
CA VAL A 369 39.22 -0.88 0.82
C VAL A 369 38.12 0.17 0.72
N PHE A 370 37.03 -0.12 1.42
CA PHE A 370 35.86 0.74 1.52
C PHE A 370 35.74 1.26 2.95
N LYS A 371 35.29 2.50 3.09
CA LYS A 371 35.00 3.12 4.40
C LYS A 371 33.78 4.02 4.30
N ASN A 372 33.15 4.34 5.42
CA ASN A 372 32.06 5.31 5.44
C ASN A 372 32.57 6.72 5.09
N THR A 373 31.72 7.52 4.44
CA THR A 373 31.87 8.98 4.44
C THR A 373 31.57 9.56 5.83
N GLU A 374 31.89 10.84 6.06
CA GLU A 374 31.53 11.52 7.32
C GLU A 374 30.02 11.51 7.56
N GLU A 375 29.23 11.79 6.51
CA GLU A 375 27.76 11.78 6.56
C GLU A 375 27.21 10.38 6.87
N ALA A 376 27.75 9.33 6.22
CA ALA A 376 27.35 7.96 6.50
C ALA A 376 27.71 7.52 7.92
N SER A 377 28.88 7.94 8.43
CA SER A 377 29.29 7.68 9.82
C SER A 377 28.35 8.36 10.82
N ARG A 378 27.94 9.60 10.55
CA ARG A 378 27.05 10.39 11.41
C ARG A 378 25.61 9.88 11.39
N TYR A 379 25.07 9.54 10.21
CA TYR A 379 23.63 9.29 10.05
C TYR A 379 23.25 7.83 9.72
N LEU A 380 24.14 7.01 9.15
CA LEU A 380 23.79 5.66 8.70
C LEU A 380 24.27 4.54 9.63
N VAL A 381 25.32 4.79 10.41
CA VAL A 381 25.77 3.88 11.47
C VAL A 381 24.68 3.75 12.52
N SER A 382 24.29 2.53 12.86
CA SER A 382 23.08 2.27 13.64
C SER A 382 23.21 2.55 15.13
N THR A 383 24.43 2.79 15.61
CA THR A 383 24.76 3.18 16.99
C THR A 383 25.06 4.67 17.14
N SER A 384 25.17 5.42 16.04
CA SER A 384 25.42 6.87 16.07
C SER A 384 24.29 7.62 16.80
N GLU A 385 24.64 8.74 17.41
CA GLU A 385 23.70 9.64 18.10
C GLU A 385 22.57 10.09 17.16
N TYR A 386 22.92 10.49 15.93
CA TYR A 386 21.98 11.01 14.92
C TYR A 386 21.52 9.95 13.91
N SER A 387 21.58 8.67 14.29
CA SER A 387 21.31 7.58 13.35
C SER A 387 19.89 7.60 12.77
N LEU A 388 19.81 7.63 11.43
CA LEU A 388 18.60 7.46 10.62
C LEU A 388 18.32 5.99 10.29
N HIS A 389 19.17 5.06 10.72
CA HIS A 389 19.04 3.63 10.41
C HIS A 389 17.63 3.08 10.71
N GLY A 390 17.04 3.49 11.84
CA GLY A 390 15.67 3.07 12.20
C GLY A 390 14.61 3.55 11.20
N TYR A 391 14.73 4.78 10.72
CA TYR A 391 13.83 5.34 9.71
C TYR A 391 14.04 4.70 8.33
N ILE A 392 15.29 4.39 7.97
CA ILE A 392 15.59 3.66 6.72
C ILE A 392 14.93 2.28 6.71
N MET A 393 15.01 1.54 7.82
CA MET A 393 14.34 0.25 7.95
C MET A 393 12.81 0.39 7.87
N HIS A 394 12.23 1.45 8.45
CA HIS A 394 10.82 1.77 8.29
C HIS A 394 10.44 1.98 6.82
N CYS A 395 11.21 2.79 6.10
CA CYS A 395 10.97 3.03 4.69
C CYS A 395 11.08 1.72 3.87
N ASN A 396 12.07 0.87 4.15
CA ASN A 396 12.27 -0.38 3.42
C ASN A 396 11.19 -1.43 3.68
N ASP A 397 10.84 -1.65 4.94
CA ASP A 397 9.99 -2.78 5.32
C ASP A 397 8.50 -2.40 5.34
N HIS A 398 8.18 -1.10 5.35
CA HIS A 398 6.80 -0.62 5.45
C HIS A 398 6.37 0.33 4.32
N VAL A 399 7.05 1.45 4.14
CA VAL A 399 6.66 2.44 3.12
C VAL A 399 6.82 1.87 1.71
N TRP A 400 7.91 1.15 1.45
CA TRP A 400 8.22 0.60 0.14
C TRP A 400 7.16 -0.40 -0.36
N PRO A 401 6.72 -1.41 0.42
CA PRO A 401 5.60 -2.26 0.02
C PRO A 401 4.30 -1.51 -0.27
N LEU A 402 3.97 -0.46 0.50
CA LEU A 402 2.77 0.35 0.26
C LEU A 402 2.84 1.08 -1.09
N PHE A 403 3.99 1.66 -1.41
CA PHE A 403 4.22 2.31 -2.70
C PHE A 403 4.30 1.31 -3.87
N GLY A 404 4.62 0.04 -3.58
CA GLY A 404 4.49 -1.05 -4.54
C GLY A 404 3.05 -1.35 -4.98
N HIS A 405 2.05 -0.82 -4.26
CA HIS A 405 0.63 -0.91 -4.59
C HIS A 405 -0.01 0.47 -4.82
N LEU A 406 0.78 1.47 -5.22
CA LEU A 406 0.31 2.85 -5.34
C LEU A 406 -0.81 3.00 -6.39
N GLU A 407 -0.79 2.27 -7.52
CA GLU A 407 -1.87 2.40 -8.51
C GLU A 407 -3.23 2.01 -7.92
N HIS A 408 -3.23 1.02 -7.03
CA HIS A 408 -4.42 0.60 -6.32
C HIS A 408 -4.87 1.62 -5.27
N ALA A 409 -3.92 2.19 -4.51
CA ALA A 409 -4.21 3.27 -3.56
C ALA A 409 -4.92 4.43 -4.26
N ILE A 410 -4.43 4.81 -5.45
CA ILE A 410 -5.01 5.90 -6.27
C ILE A 410 -6.39 5.53 -6.80
N ARG A 411 -6.55 4.32 -7.36
CA ARG A 411 -7.84 3.89 -7.95
C ARG A 411 -8.96 3.74 -6.93
N GLU A 412 -8.62 3.27 -5.73
CA GLU A 412 -9.60 2.92 -4.72
C GLU A 412 -9.77 3.99 -3.64
N GLY A 413 -8.81 4.91 -3.50
CA GLY A 413 -8.81 5.92 -2.44
C GLY A 413 -8.72 5.31 -1.03
N THR A 414 -8.13 4.13 -0.89
CA THR A 414 -8.08 3.38 0.38
C THR A 414 -6.71 2.77 0.68
N SER A 415 -6.55 2.29 1.92
CA SER A 415 -5.31 1.71 2.45
C SER A 415 -4.92 0.39 1.82
N GLN A 416 -3.70 0.36 1.28
CA GLN A 416 -3.10 -0.83 0.70
C GLN A 416 -2.36 -1.71 1.72
N ASN A 417 -2.47 -1.42 3.02
CA ASN A 417 -1.87 -2.25 4.08
C ASN A 417 -2.30 -3.73 4.00
N GLU A 418 -3.57 -4.00 3.67
CA GLU A 418 -4.05 -5.38 3.55
C GLU A 418 -3.39 -6.10 2.37
N ARG A 419 -3.21 -5.41 1.24
CA ARG A 419 -2.52 -5.99 0.06
C ARG A 419 -1.02 -6.13 0.27
N ALA A 420 -0.38 -5.12 0.86
CA ALA A 420 1.05 -5.12 1.13
C ALA A 420 1.47 -6.13 2.19
N PHE A 421 0.61 -6.43 3.17
CA PHE A 421 0.98 -7.22 4.36
C PHE A 421 0.04 -8.39 4.70
N GLY A 422 -1.02 -8.64 3.92
CA GLY A 422 -1.91 -9.80 4.04
C GLY A 422 -2.79 -9.84 5.29
N LYS A 423 -3.03 -8.68 5.95
CA LYS A 423 -3.82 -8.62 7.19
C LYS A 423 -5.13 -7.86 7.00
N LYS A 424 -6.25 -8.53 7.23
CA LYS A 424 -7.57 -7.89 7.41
C LYS A 424 -7.49 -6.90 8.54
N SER A 425 -7.75 -5.64 8.23
CA SER A 425 -7.45 -4.53 9.12
C SER A 425 -8.73 -3.84 9.58
N ASP A 426 -9.58 -4.55 10.32
CA ASP A 426 -10.85 -4.00 10.83
C ASP A 426 -10.66 -3.03 12.01
N ARG A 427 -9.42 -2.71 12.42
CA ARG A 427 -9.16 -1.81 13.54
C ARG A 427 -8.02 -0.84 13.22
N LEU A 428 -8.36 0.43 13.09
CA LEU A 428 -7.46 1.59 12.92
C LEU A 428 -6.27 1.59 13.93
N PHE A 429 -6.49 1.07 15.14
CA PHE A 429 -5.45 0.89 16.15
C PHE A 429 -4.52 -0.28 15.90
N GLU A 430 -5.02 -1.38 15.35
CA GLU A 430 -4.17 -2.47 14.88
C GLU A 430 -3.39 -2.04 13.65
N ARG A 431 -3.89 -1.09 12.83
CA ARG A 431 -3.15 -0.45 11.74
C ARG A 431 -2.00 0.41 12.25
N VAL A 432 -2.24 1.43 13.09
CA VAL A 432 -1.14 2.25 13.64
C VAL A 432 -0.19 1.40 14.50
N ALA A 433 -0.72 0.46 15.28
CA ALA A 433 0.11 -0.49 16.02
C ALA A 433 0.83 -1.49 15.11
N ASP A 434 0.35 -1.84 13.90
CA ASP A 434 1.02 -2.75 12.96
C ASP A 434 2.09 -2.08 12.10
N ILE A 435 1.87 -0.82 11.69
CA ILE A 435 2.92 0.06 11.17
C ILE A 435 4.07 0.11 12.19
N THR A 436 3.69 0.22 13.48
CA THR A 436 4.64 0.25 14.58
C THR A 436 5.11 -1.17 15.04
N ASN A 437 4.37 -2.26 14.77
CA ASN A 437 4.74 -3.66 15.10
C ASN A 437 5.66 -4.27 14.04
N LEU A 438 5.54 -3.88 12.78
CA LEU A 438 6.48 -4.28 11.73
C LEU A 438 7.86 -3.66 11.99
N LEU A 439 7.88 -2.45 12.57
CA LEU A 439 9.07 -1.87 13.17
C LEU A 439 9.61 -2.65 14.38
N SER A 440 8.86 -3.58 14.96
CA SER A 440 9.27 -4.35 16.15
C SER A 440 9.54 -5.84 15.94
N LYS A 441 9.04 -6.47 14.87
CA LYS A 441 9.41 -7.87 14.55
C LYS A 441 10.92 -8.04 14.30
N GLN A 442 11.62 -6.99 13.88
CA GLN A 442 13.08 -6.95 13.78
C GLN A 442 13.78 -6.21 14.96
N GLN A 443 13.05 -5.62 15.90
CA GLN A 443 13.64 -4.86 17.01
C GLN A 443 13.70 -5.65 18.30
N ARG A 444 14.77 -6.44 18.37
CA ARG A 444 15.38 -6.83 19.64
C ARG A 444 16.16 -5.67 20.30
N LYS A 445 16.28 -4.48 19.68
CA LYS A 445 16.97 -3.28 20.22
C LYS A 445 16.31 -1.99 19.70
N GLY A 446 15.82 -1.16 20.62
CA GLY A 446 15.03 0.07 20.39
C GLY A 446 15.70 1.19 19.59
N ARG A 447 15.45 1.26 18.28
CA ARG A 447 16.13 2.22 17.39
C ARG A 447 15.21 3.08 16.52
N CYS A 448 13.91 2.76 16.40
CA CYS A 448 12.98 3.67 15.72
C CYS A 448 12.81 5.00 16.49
N SER A 449 12.95 4.96 17.81
CA SER A 449 12.83 6.13 18.70
C SER A 449 13.99 7.13 18.55
N LYS A 450 15.20 6.67 18.18
CA LYS A 450 16.38 7.55 18.03
C LYS A 450 16.32 8.44 16.80
N ALA A 451 15.80 7.94 15.68
CA ALA A 451 15.64 8.74 14.46
C ALA A 451 14.63 9.87 14.66
N MET A 452 13.48 9.57 15.30
CA MET A 452 12.49 10.59 15.65
C MET A 452 13.03 11.59 16.69
N TRP A 453 13.83 11.12 17.66
CA TRP A 453 14.53 11.97 18.62
C TRP A 453 15.55 12.91 17.96
N SER A 454 16.36 12.43 17.02
CA SER A 454 17.30 13.28 16.26
C SER A 454 16.55 14.41 15.56
N ILE A 455 15.39 14.11 14.97
CA ILE A 455 14.54 15.09 14.27
C ILE A 455 13.88 16.09 15.26
N CYS A 456 13.42 15.63 16.41
CA CYS A 456 12.82 16.48 17.43
C CYS A 456 13.87 17.30 18.23
N SER A 457 15.09 16.81 18.38
CA SER A 457 16.16 17.48 19.13
C SER A 457 16.63 18.79 18.47
N THR A 458 16.54 18.87 17.14
CA THR A 458 16.79 20.09 16.36
C THR A 458 15.76 21.20 16.60
N LEU A 459 14.57 20.89 17.13
CA LEU A 459 13.60 21.91 17.57
C LEU A 459 14.00 22.56 18.90
N CYS A 460 14.92 21.95 19.67
CA CYS A 460 15.33 22.44 20.99
C CYS A 460 16.56 23.36 20.96
N SER A 461 17.27 23.47 19.84
CA SER A 461 18.53 24.23 19.71
C SER A 461 18.35 25.69 19.25
N THR A 462 17.12 26.15 19.01
CA THR A 462 16.79 27.52 18.58
C THR A 462 16.17 28.36 19.70
N GLN A 463 16.00 29.67 19.47
CA GLN A 463 15.40 30.65 20.42
C GLN A 463 14.03 30.24 21.01
N GLU A 464 13.33 29.23 20.46
CA GLU A 464 12.07 28.69 21.03
C GLU A 464 12.27 27.61 22.11
N GLY A 465 13.49 27.11 22.35
CA GLY A 465 13.80 26.31 23.54
C GLY A 465 13.41 27.06 24.83
N THR A 466 13.38 28.39 24.78
CA THR A 466 12.91 29.30 25.83
C THR A 466 11.38 29.37 25.98
N LEU A 467 10.60 29.06 24.94
CA LEU A 467 9.13 28.99 24.99
C LEU A 467 8.67 27.65 25.59
N ILE A 468 9.27 26.54 25.16
CA ILE A 468 9.00 25.21 25.73
C ILE A 468 9.48 25.12 27.20
N ALA A 469 10.56 25.82 27.54
CA ALA A 469 11.06 25.91 28.91
C ALA A 469 10.09 26.57 29.92
N ARG A 470 9.01 27.23 29.45
CA ARG A 470 7.98 27.82 30.33
C ARG A 470 7.07 26.75 30.97
N PHE A 471 7.01 25.55 30.40
CA PHE A 471 6.16 24.47 30.88
C PHE A 471 6.92 23.59 31.89
N ARG A 472 6.30 23.28 33.03
CA ARG A 472 6.95 22.51 34.11
C ARG A 472 6.82 21.02 33.88
N ALA A 473 5.68 20.53 33.43
CA ALA A 473 5.48 19.14 33.09
C ALA A 473 5.03 18.98 31.64
N ALA A 474 5.51 17.95 30.95
CA ALA A 474 5.04 17.63 29.60
C ALA A 474 4.64 16.16 29.47
N CYS A 475 3.57 15.94 28.72
CA CYS A 475 3.05 14.63 28.37
C CYS A 475 3.18 14.42 26.86
N THR A 476 3.94 13.41 26.48
CA THR A 476 4.05 13.00 25.08
C THR A 476 3.13 11.82 24.84
N VAL A 477 2.22 11.97 23.88
CA VAL A 477 1.40 10.87 23.39
C VAL A 477 2.23 10.11 22.36
N ILE A 478 2.40 8.80 22.54
CA ILE A 478 3.17 7.94 21.63
C ILE A 478 2.35 6.69 21.34
N VAL A 479 2.21 6.31 20.08
CA VAL A 479 1.62 5.01 19.73
C VAL A 479 2.71 3.93 19.80
N PRO A 480 2.59 2.88 20.64
CA PRO A 480 3.66 1.91 20.86
C PRO A 480 3.82 0.91 19.70
N SER A 481 5.06 0.44 19.54
CA SER A 481 5.52 -0.58 18.59
C SER A 481 5.12 -2.03 18.91
N CYS A 482 4.15 -2.28 19.79
CA CYS A 482 3.81 -3.64 20.21
C CYS A 482 2.31 -3.79 20.45
N LYS A 483 1.73 -4.98 20.19
CA LYS A 483 0.34 -5.48 20.42
C LYS A 483 -0.26 -5.25 21.83
N ARG A 484 0.00 -4.13 22.48
CA ARG A 484 -0.62 -3.71 23.74
C ARG A 484 -1.17 -2.30 23.57
N LYS A 485 -2.13 -1.97 24.44
CA LYS A 485 -2.80 -0.68 24.53
C LYS A 485 -1.81 0.49 24.36
N PRO A 486 -2.24 1.64 23.79
CA PRO A 486 -1.41 2.82 23.61
C PRO A 486 -0.63 3.21 24.89
N ARG A 487 0.47 3.96 24.79
CA ARG A 487 1.26 4.35 25.97
C ARG A 487 1.38 5.86 26.07
N LEU A 488 1.34 6.36 27.29
CA LEU A 488 1.39 7.76 27.65
C LEU A 488 2.64 7.98 28.48
N SER A 489 3.50 8.92 28.13
CA SER A 489 4.66 9.23 28.98
C SER A 489 4.50 10.62 29.57
N ARG A 490 4.71 10.73 30.89
CA ARG A 490 4.66 11.98 31.64
C ARG A 490 6.04 12.24 32.23
N CYS A 491 6.55 13.44 32.04
CA CYS A 491 7.83 13.85 32.63
C CYS A 491 7.65 15.09 33.46
N ASN A 492 8.40 15.16 34.56
CA ASN A 492 8.33 16.25 35.52
C ASN A 492 9.13 17.50 35.08
N SER A 493 9.63 17.54 33.83
CA SER A 493 10.23 18.70 33.16
C SER A 493 9.91 18.65 31.67
N ALA A 494 9.46 19.76 31.06
CA ALA A 494 9.20 19.84 29.62
C ALA A 494 10.47 19.60 28.78
N ARG A 495 11.63 20.01 29.32
CA ARG A 495 12.95 19.71 28.74
C ARG A 495 13.26 18.20 28.79
N ASN A 496 12.78 17.50 29.81
CA ASN A 496 12.98 16.05 29.99
C ASN A 496 11.93 15.20 29.26
N ALA A 497 10.74 15.73 28.96
CA ALA A 497 9.75 15.03 28.14
C ALA A 497 10.21 14.88 26.68
N MET A 498 10.92 15.89 26.16
CA MET A 498 11.60 15.79 24.87
C MET A 498 12.73 14.73 24.89
N GLN A 499 13.34 14.47 26.06
CA GLN A 499 14.38 13.44 26.25
C GLN A 499 13.82 12.03 26.54
N THR A 500 12.52 11.90 26.78
CA THR A 500 11.88 10.65 27.27
C THR A 500 11.60 9.61 26.20
N PHE A 501 11.74 9.99 24.93
CA PHE A 501 11.63 9.07 23.80
C PHE A 501 12.66 7.93 23.87
N GLU A 502 13.81 8.11 24.53
CA GLU A 502 14.91 7.13 24.50
C GLU A 502 14.69 5.88 25.39
N LYS A 503 14.08 6.03 26.58
CA LYS A 503 14.06 4.96 27.61
C LYS A 503 12.83 4.03 27.58
N ILE A 504 11.75 4.41 26.88
CA ILE A 504 10.51 3.60 26.79
C ILE A 504 10.74 2.26 26.06
N SER A 505 11.80 2.17 25.24
CA SER A 505 12.13 0.99 24.46
C SER A 505 13.10 0.00 25.12
N GLN A 506 13.73 0.32 26.26
CA GLN A 506 14.88 -0.45 26.78
C GLN A 506 14.62 -1.32 28.03
N ARG A 507 13.40 -1.40 28.60
CA ARG A 507 13.21 -2.20 29.82
C ARG A 507 13.14 -3.72 29.57
N LYS A 508 14.31 -4.36 29.45
CA LYS A 508 14.62 -5.73 29.92
C LYS A 508 16.13 -5.90 30.20
N LYS A 509 16.69 -5.24 31.23
CA LYS A 509 17.63 -5.81 32.23
C LYS A 509 18.20 -4.72 33.18
N PRO A 510 18.66 -5.09 34.39
CA PRO A 510 18.92 -4.17 35.49
C PRO A 510 20.42 -3.90 35.70
N TYR A 511 21.10 -3.24 34.76
CA TYR A 511 22.49 -2.82 35.00
C TYR A 511 22.84 -1.51 34.30
N MET A 512 23.16 -0.51 35.12
CA MET A 512 23.95 0.72 34.87
C MET A 512 23.37 1.77 33.90
N SER A 513 23.57 3.08 34.04
CA SER A 513 24.14 3.93 35.12
C SER A 513 23.84 5.40 34.74
N GLN A 514 23.44 6.21 35.73
CA GLN A 514 23.58 7.68 35.79
C GLN A 514 23.19 8.51 34.54
N VAL A 515 21.89 8.71 34.32
CA VAL A 515 21.35 10.04 33.93
C VAL A 515 19.95 10.15 34.55
N ASP A 516 19.84 11.03 35.54
CA ASP A 516 18.72 11.19 36.47
C ASP A 516 17.68 12.14 35.87
N PHE A 517 16.69 11.57 35.16
CA PHE A 517 15.51 12.32 34.72
C PHE A 517 14.24 11.57 35.12
N ASP A 518 13.38 12.27 35.84
CA ASP A 518 12.15 11.75 36.44
C ASP A 518 11.05 11.60 35.38
N VAL A 519 11.06 10.43 34.74
CA VAL A 519 10.26 10.06 33.58
C VAL A 519 9.32 8.91 33.94
N ASN A 520 8.02 9.20 33.96
CA ASN A 520 6.98 8.23 34.28
C ASN A 520 6.28 7.73 33.01
N VAL A 521 6.42 6.43 32.74
CA VAL A 521 5.77 5.77 31.59
C VAL A 521 4.47 5.13 32.04
N ILE A 522 3.36 5.63 31.51
CA ILE A 522 1.99 5.19 31.74
C ILE A 522 1.52 4.42 30.50
N THR A 523 0.69 3.40 30.67
CA THR A 523 0.14 2.64 29.54
C THR A 523 -1.38 2.79 29.54
N GLY A 524 -1.95 3.29 28.46
CA GLY A 524 -3.39 3.50 28.31
C GLY A 524 -3.77 3.93 26.88
N ASP A 525 -5.00 3.62 26.48
CA ASP A 525 -5.62 4.07 25.23
C ASP A 525 -6.00 5.53 25.33
N PHE A 526 -5.27 6.44 24.67
CA PHE A 526 -5.52 7.88 24.78
C PHE A 526 -6.89 8.34 24.26
N PHE A 527 -7.64 7.50 23.53
CA PHE A 527 -9.03 7.79 23.18
C PHE A 527 -10.02 7.41 24.28
N LYS A 528 -9.67 6.46 25.16
CA LYS A 528 -10.53 5.93 26.22
C LYS A 528 -10.07 6.38 27.61
N ASP A 529 -8.81 6.12 27.92
CA ASP A 529 -8.15 6.36 29.19
C ASP A 529 -7.70 7.82 29.31
N ASP A 530 -7.82 8.39 30.52
CA ASP A 530 -7.45 9.77 30.78
C ASP A 530 -5.95 10.02 30.55
N LEU A 531 -5.65 11.18 29.96
CA LEU A 531 -4.28 11.59 29.72
C LEU A 531 -3.63 12.02 31.05
N PRO A 532 -2.35 11.74 31.29
CA PRO A 532 -1.66 12.26 32.46
C PRO A 532 -1.68 13.79 32.42
N LYS A 533 -2.07 14.43 33.52
CA LYS A 533 -2.04 15.89 33.62
C LYS A 533 -0.65 16.41 33.26
N ALA A 534 -0.55 17.42 32.41
CA ALA A 534 0.68 18.09 32.06
C ALA A 534 0.39 19.52 31.62
N ASP A 535 1.41 20.37 31.69
CA ASP A 535 1.33 21.77 31.25
C ASP A 535 1.59 21.88 29.75
N LEU A 536 2.23 20.87 29.13
CA LEU A 536 2.45 20.77 27.70
C LEU A 536 2.10 19.36 27.20
N TYR A 537 1.28 19.26 26.16
CA TYR A 537 1.01 18.01 25.45
C TYR A 537 1.72 18.00 24.11
N ILE A 538 2.35 16.88 23.75
CA ILE A 538 3.10 16.73 22.50
C ILE A 538 2.48 15.64 21.65
N LEU A 539 2.08 16.00 20.43
CA LEU A 539 1.57 15.11 19.39
C LEU A 539 2.53 15.13 18.20
N ALA A 540 3.42 14.14 18.11
CA ALA A 540 4.37 14.03 17.01
C ALA A 540 3.98 12.87 16.10
N ARG A 541 3.73 13.15 14.82
CA ARG A 541 3.36 12.13 13.82
C ARG A 541 2.13 11.31 14.23
N ILE A 542 1.07 11.99 14.66
CA ILE A 542 -0.17 11.36 15.13
C ILE A 542 -1.38 11.85 14.33
N LEU A 543 -1.54 13.16 14.19
CA LEU A 543 -2.77 13.72 13.64
C LEU A 543 -2.92 13.39 12.15
N HIS A 544 -1.81 13.30 11.42
CA HIS A 544 -1.85 13.00 10.01
C HIS A 544 -2.36 11.58 9.71
N ASP A 545 -2.19 10.60 10.62
CA ASP A 545 -2.63 9.21 10.43
C ASP A 545 -4.09 8.96 10.85
N LEU A 546 -4.75 9.94 11.48
CA LEU A 546 -6.09 9.78 12.05
C LEU A 546 -7.18 10.38 11.14
N PRO A 547 -8.36 9.75 11.07
CA PRO A 547 -9.54 10.35 10.44
C PRO A 547 -10.08 11.49 11.31
N GLU A 548 -10.87 12.38 10.70
CA GLU A 548 -11.38 13.61 11.34
C GLU A 548 -12.17 13.31 12.63
N GLU A 549 -12.97 12.24 12.67
CA GLU A 549 -13.73 11.88 13.87
C GLU A 549 -12.83 11.52 15.05
N LYS A 550 -11.68 10.88 14.77
CA LYS A 550 -10.70 10.51 15.78
C LYS A 550 -9.90 11.73 16.24
N ILE A 551 -9.52 12.59 15.31
CA ILE A 551 -8.89 13.88 15.64
C ILE A 551 -9.80 14.67 16.57
N HIS A 552 -11.10 14.75 16.25
CA HIS A 552 -12.09 15.41 17.08
C HIS A 552 -12.15 14.85 18.50
N ILE A 553 -12.18 13.53 18.67
CA ILE A 553 -12.18 12.89 19.99
C ILE A 553 -10.92 13.25 20.78
N LEU A 554 -9.74 13.14 20.15
CA LEU A 554 -8.46 13.40 20.80
C LEU A 554 -8.32 14.88 21.22
N LEU A 555 -8.57 15.80 20.29
CA LEU A 555 -8.44 17.24 20.56
C LEU A 555 -9.51 17.75 21.52
N SER A 556 -10.74 17.22 21.45
CA SER A 556 -11.79 17.54 22.43
C SER A 556 -11.40 17.09 23.84
N LYS A 557 -10.78 15.91 23.97
CA LYS A 557 -10.29 15.41 25.24
C LYS A 557 -9.16 16.28 25.79
N LEU A 558 -8.15 16.56 24.96
CA LEU A 558 -7.04 17.45 25.32
C LEU A 558 -7.54 18.83 25.73
N SER A 559 -8.48 19.41 24.98
CA SER A 559 -9.08 20.68 25.35
C SER A 559 -9.74 20.60 26.73
N LYS A 560 -10.64 19.65 26.98
CA LYS A 560 -11.30 19.52 28.30
C LYS A 560 -10.34 19.34 29.47
N MET A 561 -9.17 18.73 29.23
CA MET A 561 -8.17 18.45 30.26
C MET A 561 -7.19 19.60 30.49
N CYS A 562 -6.92 20.42 29.47
CA CYS A 562 -6.01 21.55 29.55
C CYS A 562 -6.66 22.72 30.29
N THR A 563 -5.93 23.30 31.25
CA THR A 563 -6.28 24.58 31.89
C THR A 563 -5.77 25.74 31.04
N PRO A 564 -6.29 26.97 31.22
CA PRO A 564 -5.71 28.17 30.62
C PRO A 564 -4.20 28.25 30.86
N GLY A 565 -3.42 28.48 29.81
CA GLY A 565 -1.96 28.48 29.83
C GLY A 565 -1.30 27.13 29.52
N CYS A 566 -2.05 26.03 29.37
CA CYS A 566 -1.49 24.75 28.89
C CYS A 566 -1.10 24.83 27.40
N GLY A 567 0.05 24.27 27.05
CA GLY A 567 0.56 24.17 25.68
C GLY A 567 0.17 22.87 24.98
N LEU A 568 0.02 22.93 23.67
CA LEU A 568 -0.10 21.80 22.76
C LEU A 568 0.91 21.97 21.61
N LEU A 569 1.89 21.08 21.53
CA LEU A 569 2.88 21.02 20.47
C LEU A 569 2.52 19.91 19.49
N VAL A 570 2.26 20.26 18.24
CA VAL A 570 2.05 19.32 17.14
C VAL A 570 3.29 19.33 16.24
N ALA A 571 3.89 18.18 16.01
CA ALA A 571 5.06 18.02 15.13
C ALA A 571 4.71 17.08 13.96
N GLU A 572 4.59 17.64 12.76
CA GLU A 572 4.07 16.98 11.55
C GLU A 572 4.83 17.46 10.30
N ILE A 573 4.62 16.84 9.13
CA ILE A 573 5.18 17.36 7.88
C ILE A 573 4.15 18.34 7.31
N PHE A 574 4.43 19.64 7.25
CA PHE A 574 3.45 20.58 6.72
C PHE A 574 3.38 20.51 5.20
N LEU A 575 2.16 20.61 4.67
CA LEU A 575 1.95 20.85 3.25
C LEU A 575 2.37 22.28 2.90
N ASP A 576 3.10 22.40 1.81
CA ASP A 576 3.29 23.68 1.12
C ASP A 576 1.96 24.11 0.49
N GLU A 577 1.54 25.34 0.78
CA GLU A 577 0.26 25.93 0.34
C GLU A 577 0.18 26.01 -1.19
N GLU A 578 1.29 26.37 -1.84
CA GLU A 578 1.30 26.56 -3.29
C GLU A 578 1.40 25.25 -4.06
N ARG A 579 1.86 24.16 -3.42
CA ARG A 579 2.04 22.82 -4.02
C ARG A 579 2.91 22.81 -5.28
N LYS A 580 3.79 23.81 -5.46
CA LYS A 580 4.59 24.01 -6.70
C LYS A 580 5.97 23.38 -6.67
N VAL A 581 6.46 22.98 -5.50
CA VAL A 581 7.80 22.39 -5.31
C VAL A 581 7.65 20.91 -4.93
N PRO A 582 8.60 20.01 -5.29
CA PRO A 582 8.62 18.64 -4.80
C PRO A 582 8.50 18.58 -3.27
N CYS A 583 7.28 18.34 -2.81
CA CYS A 583 6.93 18.43 -1.40
C CYS A 583 6.87 17.02 -0.82
N ARG A 584 7.70 16.76 0.17
CA ARG A 584 7.71 15.50 0.92
C ARG A 584 6.33 15.14 1.47
N ALA A 585 5.57 16.13 1.93
CA ALA A 585 4.22 15.93 2.44
C ALA A 585 3.27 15.39 1.36
N LEU A 586 3.37 15.89 0.11
CA LEU A 586 2.54 15.42 -1.01
C LEU A 586 2.87 13.98 -1.39
N LEU A 587 4.17 13.63 -1.47
CA LEU A 587 4.57 12.25 -1.71
C LEU A 587 4.10 11.34 -0.58
N GLN A 588 4.24 11.75 0.68
CA GLN A 588 3.77 11.00 1.83
C GLN A 588 2.24 10.81 1.81
N ALA A 589 1.48 11.83 1.40
CA ALA A 589 0.02 11.79 1.33
C ALA A 589 -0.50 10.69 0.39
N LEU A 590 0.25 10.34 -0.66
CA LEU A 590 -0.11 9.24 -1.56
C LEU A 590 -0.16 7.86 -0.89
N GLY A 591 0.59 7.68 0.21
CA GLY A 591 0.56 6.46 1.02
C GLY A 591 -0.41 6.52 2.19
N MET A 592 -1.15 7.62 2.34
CA MET A 592 -2.07 7.87 3.46
C MET A 592 -3.51 7.71 3.00
N CYS A 593 -4.35 7.10 3.86
CA CYS A 593 -5.59 6.50 3.39
C CYS A 593 -6.82 6.83 4.23
N GLU A 594 -6.65 7.11 5.52
CA GLU A 594 -7.75 7.56 6.40
C GLU A 594 -7.46 8.91 7.06
N GLY A 595 -6.21 9.38 7.00
CA GLY A 595 -5.82 10.69 7.51
C GLY A 595 -5.27 11.58 6.41
N SER A 596 -5.08 12.86 6.73
CA SER A 596 -4.70 13.90 5.78
C SER A 596 -3.46 14.65 6.25
N GLN A 597 -2.59 14.97 5.30
CA GLN A 597 -1.59 16.01 5.50
C GLN A 597 -2.29 17.37 5.48
N ARG A 598 -1.78 18.33 6.26
CA ARG A 598 -2.36 19.66 6.43
C ARG A 598 -1.28 20.72 6.35
N SER A 599 -1.65 21.89 5.84
CA SER A 599 -0.78 23.07 5.87
C SER A 599 -0.70 23.64 7.30
N ALA A 600 0.23 24.56 7.53
CA ALA A 600 0.31 25.25 8.81
C ALA A 600 -0.98 26.04 9.16
N PRO A 601 -1.62 26.77 8.22
CA PRO A 601 -2.92 27.39 8.46
C PRO A 601 -4.03 26.38 8.78
N ASP A 602 -4.08 25.24 8.08
CA ASP A 602 -5.09 24.20 8.34
C ASP A 602 -4.99 23.67 9.77
N TYR A 603 -3.76 23.35 10.23
CA TYR A 603 -3.54 22.96 11.62
C TYR A 603 -3.90 24.08 12.59
N SER A 604 -3.53 25.32 12.28
CA SER A 604 -3.86 26.48 13.11
C SER A 604 -5.37 26.63 13.28
N GLN A 605 -6.13 26.52 12.19
CA GLN A 605 -7.58 26.63 12.19
C GLN A 605 -8.22 25.47 12.95
N LEU A 606 -7.77 24.24 12.69
CA LEU A 606 -8.21 23.05 13.41
C LEU A 606 -8.02 23.22 14.93
N LEU A 607 -6.82 23.58 15.37
CA LEU A 607 -6.50 23.71 16.79
C LEU A 607 -7.30 24.85 17.47
N LYS A 608 -7.55 25.96 16.75
CA LYS A 608 -8.41 27.05 17.23
C LYS A 608 -9.83 26.59 17.55
N THR A 609 -10.41 25.66 16.77
CA THR A 609 -11.76 25.13 17.07
C THR A 609 -11.86 24.40 18.41
N TYR A 610 -10.73 23.98 18.99
CA TYR A 610 -10.65 23.34 20.30
C TYR A 610 -10.12 24.26 21.41
N GLY A 611 -10.06 25.58 21.17
CA GLY A 611 -9.67 26.58 22.17
C GLY A 611 -8.16 26.77 22.33
N PHE A 612 -7.36 26.34 21.36
CA PHE A 612 -5.92 26.60 21.32
C PHE A 612 -5.64 27.74 20.32
N THR A 613 -5.25 28.92 20.80
CA THR A 613 -5.31 30.16 19.99
C THR A 613 -3.98 30.88 19.80
N GLU A 614 -3.04 30.81 20.75
CA GLU A 614 -1.71 31.41 20.58
C GLU A 614 -0.82 30.52 19.73
N VAL A 615 -0.82 30.73 18.42
CA VAL A 615 -0.14 29.84 17.47
C VAL A 615 1.27 30.32 17.12
N HIS A 616 2.26 29.46 17.35
CA HIS A 616 3.63 29.61 16.87
C HIS A 616 3.98 28.49 15.89
N VAL A 617 4.08 28.82 14.60
CA VAL A 617 4.47 27.89 13.52
C VAL A 617 5.97 27.98 13.28
N LYS A 618 6.63 26.84 13.13
CA LYS A 618 8.05 26.73 12.79
C LYS A 618 8.29 25.72 11.69
N HIS A 619 8.81 26.21 10.56
CA HIS A 619 9.42 25.36 9.54
C HIS A 619 10.87 25.08 9.91
N THR A 620 11.23 23.80 10.05
CA THR A 620 12.55 23.43 10.61
C THR A 620 13.62 23.24 9.55
N GLY A 621 13.23 23.12 8.28
CA GLY A 621 14.13 22.68 7.20
C GLY A 621 14.57 21.21 7.35
N ASN A 622 13.99 20.46 8.30
CA ASN A 622 14.26 19.05 8.54
C ASN A 622 13.06 18.17 8.13
N PHE A 623 12.94 16.98 8.73
CA PHE A 623 11.89 16.01 8.42
C PHE A 623 10.49 16.43 8.92
N LEU A 624 10.40 17.27 9.96
CA LEU A 624 9.14 17.67 10.59
C LEU A 624 9.13 19.18 10.86
N ASP A 625 7.98 19.79 10.68
CA ASP A 625 7.65 21.14 11.13
C ASP A 625 6.91 21.07 12.47
N ALA A 626 6.81 22.20 13.16
CA ALA A 626 6.17 22.27 14.47
C ALA A 626 5.19 23.43 14.56
N ILE A 627 4.09 23.20 15.28
CA ILE A 627 3.12 24.22 15.66
C ILE A 627 2.86 24.10 17.15
N LEU A 628 3.15 25.16 17.90
CA LEU A 628 2.87 25.26 19.34
C LEU A 628 1.66 26.17 19.53
N CYS A 629 0.65 25.67 20.22
CA CYS A 629 -0.54 26.42 20.59
C CYS A 629 -0.72 26.48 22.11
N VAL A 630 -1.27 27.59 22.63
CA VAL A 630 -1.64 27.70 24.06
C VAL A 630 -3.15 27.73 24.21
N LYS A 631 -3.65 27.06 25.24
CA LYS A 631 -5.07 27.07 25.61
C LYS A 631 -5.42 28.37 26.34
N GLN A 632 -6.49 29.03 25.89
CA GLN A 632 -7.10 30.16 26.60
C GLN A 632 -8.10 29.71 27.67
#